data_AF-A0A935VQH3-F1
#
_entry.id   AF-A0A935VQH3-F1
#
_cell.length_a   1.000
_cell.length_b   1.000
_cell.length_c   1.000
_cell.angle_alpha   90.00
_cell.angle_beta   90.00
_cell.angle_gamma   90.00
#
_symmetry.space_group_name_H-M   'P 1'
#
loop_
_entity.id
_entity.type
_entity.pdbx_description
1 polymer ?
#
loop_
_entity_poly.entity_id
_entity_poly.type
_entity_poly.pdbx_seq_one_letter_code
_entity_poly.pdbx_strand_id
1 'polypeptide(L)'
;MRNRRGFSIPELLVVMTIMGILVRLGFPRYSELRRQAEARAIIGDVQAVRVAAYNYNTERQSWPAEAAAGSVPPELAPLLPDGFPFRRANYTMDWEVWPGAGSSSSSAVNSASPLIALSIDTPDTLLTSALRSAAKVGIPYLISGSQTTFLLAGFGNNY
;
A
#
# COMPACT_ATOMS: atom_id res chain seq x y z
N MET A 1 -13.82 61.78 4.18
CA MET A 1 -14.86 60.77 4.50
C MET A 1 -14.68 59.60 3.53
N ARG A 2 -14.47 58.38 4.03
CA ARG A 2 -14.01 57.23 3.22
C ARG A 2 -15.23 56.41 2.81
N ASN A 3 -15.60 56.50 1.54
CA ASN A 3 -16.79 55.85 0.99
C ASN A 3 -16.57 54.32 0.94
N ARG A 4 -17.08 53.58 1.91
CA ARG A 4 -17.06 52.11 1.89
C ARG A 4 -18.16 51.65 0.93
N ARG A 5 -17.77 51.28 -0.29
CA ARG A 5 -18.67 50.58 -1.22
C ARG A 5 -18.91 49.17 -0.67
N GLY A 6 -20.14 48.88 -0.28
CA GLY A 6 -20.57 47.53 0.10
C GLY A 6 -20.75 46.66 -1.13
N PHE A 7 -20.51 45.35 -0.99
CA PHE A 7 -20.73 44.35 -2.03
C PHE A 7 -22.21 44.32 -2.44
N SER A 8 -22.51 44.28 -3.74
CA SER A 8 -23.88 44.13 -4.23
C SER A 8 -24.32 42.65 -4.21
N ILE A 9 -25.60 42.39 -3.97
CA ILE A 9 -26.20 41.05 -4.08
C ILE A 9 -25.90 40.38 -5.43
N PRO A 10 -26.06 41.06 -6.60
CA PRO A 10 -25.73 40.45 -7.89
C PRO A 10 -24.25 40.11 -8.05
N GLU A 11 -23.31 40.87 -7.49
CA GLU A 11 -21.88 40.49 -7.50
C GLU A 11 -21.64 39.20 -6.74
N LEU A 12 -22.25 39.04 -5.56
CA LEU A 12 -22.13 37.80 -4.80
C LEU A 12 -22.71 36.60 -5.57
N LEU A 13 -23.84 36.79 -6.25
CA LEU A 13 -24.48 35.75 -7.06
C LEU A 13 -23.60 35.29 -8.23
N VAL A 14 -22.97 36.22 -8.95
CA VAL A 14 -22.06 35.89 -10.05
C VAL A 14 -20.83 35.15 -9.52
N VAL A 15 -20.24 35.61 -8.42
CA VAL A 15 -19.07 34.95 -7.80
C VAL A 15 -19.41 33.53 -7.36
N MET A 16 -20.53 33.33 -6.67
CA MET A 16 -20.97 31.99 -6.24
C MET A 16 -21.25 31.07 -7.44
N THR A 17 -21.83 31.61 -8.52
CA THR A 17 -22.11 30.86 -9.75
C THR A 17 -20.81 30.39 -10.40
N ILE A 18 -19.85 31.30 -10.58
CA ILE A 18 -18.53 30.96 -11.15
C ILE A 18 -17.81 29.95 -10.24
N MET A 19 -17.84 30.16 -8.91
CA MET A 19 -17.21 29.25 -7.96
C MET A 19 -17.84 27.84 -8.00
N GLY A 20 -19.16 27.74 -8.12
CA GLY A 20 -19.85 26.45 -8.27
C GLY A 20 -19.44 25.69 -9.53
N ILE A 21 -19.27 26.39 -10.66
CA ILE A 21 -18.78 25.79 -11.91
C ILE A 21 -17.34 25.28 -11.73
N LEU A 22 -16.46 26.10 -11.15
CA LEU A 22 -15.06 25.74 -10.91
C LEU A 22 -14.94 24.52 -10.00
N VAL A 23 -15.68 24.48 -8.89
CA VAL A 23 -15.67 23.35 -7.95
C VAL A 23 -16.14 22.07 -8.64
N ARG A 24 -17.20 22.13 -9.44
CA ARG A 24 -17.74 20.97 -10.15
C ARG A 24 -16.73 20.37 -11.14
N LEU A 25 -15.93 21.19 -11.80
CA LEU A 25 -14.89 20.75 -12.72
C LEU A 25 -13.64 20.24 -11.99
N GLY A 26 -13.28 20.82 -10.85
CA GLY A 26 -12.06 20.52 -10.12
C GLY A 26 -12.12 19.28 -9.22
N PHE A 27 -13.26 19.04 -8.56
CA PHE A 27 -13.41 18.00 -7.53
C PHE A 27 -13.01 16.57 -7.98
N PRO A 28 -13.47 16.04 -9.14
CA PRO A 28 -13.14 14.65 -9.50
C PRO A 28 -11.63 14.44 -9.71
N ARG A 29 -10.93 15.40 -10.33
CA ARG A 29 -9.48 15.32 -10.55
C ARG A 29 -8.69 15.30 -9.25
N TYR A 30 -9.12 16.09 -8.26
CA TYR A 30 -8.47 16.12 -6.96
C TYR A 30 -8.53 14.76 -6.26
N SER A 31 -9.71 14.10 -6.28
CA SER A 31 -9.89 12.79 -5.65
C SER A 31 -8.98 11.71 -6.26
N GLU A 32 -8.83 11.73 -7.58
CA GLU A 32 -7.97 10.80 -8.31
C GLU A 32 -6.48 11.03 -8.00
N LEU A 33 -6.02 12.29 -8.04
CA LEU A 33 -4.63 12.63 -7.71
C LEU A 33 -4.27 12.23 -6.27
N ARG A 34 -5.21 12.39 -5.33
CA ARG A 34 -5.03 11.97 -3.94
C ARG A 34 -4.83 10.46 -3.84
N ARG A 35 -5.67 9.65 -4.51
CA ARG A 35 -5.52 8.18 -4.51
C ARG A 35 -4.23 7.73 -5.18
N GLN A 36 -3.80 8.39 -6.25
CA GLN A 36 -2.52 8.07 -6.90
C GLN A 36 -1.33 8.38 -5.99
N ALA A 37 -1.37 9.48 -5.25
CA ALA A 37 -0.34 9.81 -4.27
C ALA A 37 -0.30 8.78 -3.12
N GLU A 38 -1.49 8.38 -2.64
CA GLU A 38 -1.64 7.36 -1.60
C GLU A 38 -1.14 5.99 -2.06
N ALA A 39 -1.49 5.56 -3.28
CA ALA A 39 -0.98 4.34 -3.88
C ALA A 39 0.55 4.34 -3.98
N ARG A 40 1.17 5.46 -4.38
CA ARG A 40 2.64 5.58 -4.42
C ARG A 40 3.27 5.50 -3.03
N ALA A 41 2.63 6.07 -2.02
CA ALA A 41 3.10 5.98 -0.63
C ALA A 41 3.06 4.51 -0.14
N ILE A 42 1.97 3.80 -0.40
CA ILE A 42 1.86 2.35 -0.11
C ILE A 42 2.96 1.57 -0.80
N ILE A 43 3.23 1.83 -2.09
CA ILE A 43 4.33 1.16 -2.79
C ILE A 43 5.69 1.46 -2.13
N GLY A 44 5.93 2.69 -1.68
CA GLY A 44 7.14 3.03 -0.92
C GLY A 44 7.26 2.22 0.37
N ASP A 45 6.15 2.08 1.10
CA ASP A 45 6.08 1.27 2.32
C ASP A 45 6.31 -0.24 2.04
N VAL A 46 5.73 -0.78 0.96
CA VAL A 46 5.96 -2.15 0.48
C VAL A 46 7.45 -2.37 0.15
N GLN A 47 8.12 -1.40 -0.48
CA GLN A 47 9.56 -1.50 -0.76
C GLN A 47 10.39 -1.48 0.52
N ALA A 48 10.03 -0.66 1.52
CA ALA A 48 10.73 -0.62 2.80
C ALA A 48 10.66 -1.99 3.51
N VAL A 49 9.46 -2.59 3.57
CA VAL A 49 9.27 -3.94 4.13
C VAL A 49 10.01 -5.00 3.32
N ARG A 50 9.97 -4.91 1.99
CA ARG A 50 10.68 -5.83 1.10
C ARG A 50 12.19 -5.79 1.36
N VAL A 51 12.80 -4.61 1.41
CA VAL A 51 14.24 -4.45 1.68
C VAL A 51 14.60 -5.00 3.07
N ALA A 52 13.79 -4.68 4.09
CA ALA A 52 13.98 -5.22 5.43
C ALA A 52 13.93 -6.76 5.44
N ALA A 53 12.99 -7.36 4.73
CA ALA A 53 12.87 -8.81 4.62
C ALA A 53 14.05 -9.46 3.89
N TYR A 54 14.55 -8.87 2.80
CA TYR A 54 15.75 -9.38 2.13
C TYR A 54 17.01 -9.22 2.96
N ASN A 55 17.16 -8.13 3.71
CA ASN A 55 18.28 -7.95 4.63
C ASN A 55 18.27 -9.06 5.70
N TYR A 56 17.10 -9.30 6.31
CA TYR A 56 16.92 -10.40 7.25
C TYR A 56 17.29 -11.75 6.63
N ASN A 57 16.81 -12.03 5.42
CA ASN A 57 17.09 -13.29 4.73
C ASN A 57 18.57 -13.45 4.38
N THR A 58 19.24 -12.36 4.01
CA THR A 58 20.68 -12.38 3.70
C THR A 58 21.50 -12.71 4.95
N GLU A 59 21.12 -12.16 6.11
CA GLU A 59 21.85 -12.37 7.36
C GLU A 59 21.55 -13.73 8.02
N ARG A 60 20.30 -14.19 7.98
CA ARG A 60 19.83 -15.35 8.75
C ARG A 60 19.45 -16.55 7.89
N GLN A 61 19.58 -16.45 6.56
CA GLN A 61 19.22 -17.47 5.58
C GLN A 61 17.80 -18.04 5.78
N SER A 62 16.91 -17.24 6.37
CA SER A 62 15.54 -17.59 6.73
C SER A 62 14.64 -16.37 6.54
N TRP A 63 13.33 -16.58 6.49
CA TRP A 63 12.36 -15.48 6.40
C TRP A 63 11.75 -15.18 7.77
N PRO A 64 11.32 -13.94 8.04
CA PRO A 64 10.53 -13.61 9.23
C PRO A 64 9.32 -14.52 9.38
N ALA A 65 8.96 -14.84 10.63
CA ALA A 65 7.76 -15.61 10.91
C ALA A 65 6.49 -14.83 10.53
N GLU A 66 5.41 -15.57 10.29
CA GLU A 66 4.07 -15.01 10.09
C GLU A 66 3.70 -14.07 11.24
N ALA A 67 3.10 -12.92 10.92
CA ALA A 67 2.57 -12.00 11.90
C ALA A 67 1.08 -11.76 11.62
N ALA A 68 0.34 -11.32 12.64
CA ALA A 68 -1.08 -10.98 12.42
C ALA A 68 -1.21 -9.70 11.59
N ALA A 69 -2.27 -9.59 10.81
CA ALA A 69 -2.60 -8.38 10.06
C ALA A 69 -2.50 -7.10 10.90
N GLY A 70 -1.72 -6.14 10.40
CA GLY A 70 -1.48 -4.85 11.05
C GLY A 70 -0.43 -4.87 12.15
N SER A 71 0.20 -6.01 12.41
CA SER A 71 1.33 -6.14 13.33
C SER A 71 2.66 -6.28 12.57
N VAL A 72 3.70 -5.63 13.10
CA VAL A 72 5.05 -5.73 12.53
C VAL A 72 5.67 -7.04 13.03
N PRO A 73 6.20 -7.92 12.15
CA PRO A 73 6.99 -9.06 12.59
C PRO A 73 8.16 -8.60 13.48
N PRO A 74 8.38 -9.20 14.66
CA PRO A 74 9.47 -8.81 15.57
C PRO A 74 10.86 -8.79 14.90
N GLU A 75 11.05 -9.68 13.93
CA GLU A 75 12.24 -9.83 13.11
C GLU A 75 12.50 -8.65 12.17
N LEU A 76 11.44 -8.01 11.67
CA LEU A 76 11.52 -6.88 10.75
C LEU A 76 11.58 -5.54 11.47
N ALA A 77 11.05 -5.47 12.69
CA ALA A 77 11.03 -4.23 13.48
C ALA A 77 12.38 -3.49 13.56
N PRO A 78 13.54 -4.14 13.82
CA PRO A 78 14.82 -3.42 13.87
C PRO A 78 15.39 -3.04 12.50
N LEU A 79 14.83 -3.57 11.40
CA LEU A 79 15.28 -3.33 10.02
C LEU A 79 14.42 -2.29 9.30
N LEU A 80 13.33 -1.87 9.92
CA LEU A 80 12.42 -0.84 9.44
C LEU A 80 12.73 0.52 10.09
N PRO A 81 12.30 1.63 9.49
CA PRO A 81 12.36 2.94 10.14
C PRO A 81 11.66 2.93 11.50
N ASP A 82 12.15 3.72 12.44
CA ASP A 82 11.56 3.82 13.78
C ASP A 82 10.07 4.15 13.73
N GLY A 83 9.26 3.34 14.41
CA GLY A 83 7.80 3.52 14.48
C GLY A 83 7.06 3.21 13.17
N PHE A 84 7.65 2.44 12.26
CA PHE A 84 7.00 2.05 11.00
C PHE A 84 5.66 1.32 11.25
N PRO A 85 4.52 1.88 10.82
CA PRO A 85 3.22 1.31 11.14
C PRO A 85 2.73 0.35 10.05
N PHE A 86 2.33 -0.87 10.44
CA PHE A 86 1.60 -1.79 9.56
C PHE A 86 0.10 -1.48 9.50
N ARG A 87 -0.40 -0.61 10.37
CA ARG A 87 -1.79 -0.17 10.37
C ARG A 87 -1.87 1.33 10.19
N ARG A 88 -2.50 1.76 9.08
CA ARG A 88 -2.78 3.16 8.79
C ARG A 88 -4.28 3.39 8.72
N ALA A 89 -4.69 4.65 8.59
CA ALA A 89 -6.11 5.01 8.56
C ALA A 89 -6.88 4.35 7.41
N ASN A 90 -6.23 4.17 6.25
CA ASN A 90 -6.89 3.77 5.00
C ASN A 90 -6.42 2.40 4.46
N TYR A 91 -5.46 1.75 5.12
CA TYR A 91 -5.00 0.43 4.73
C TYR A 91 -4.26 -0.27 5.87
N THR A 92 -4.24 -1.60 5.81
CA THR A 92 -3.50 -2.47 6.74
C THR A 92 -2.56 -3.37 5.95
N MET A 93 -1.32 -3.50 6.41
CA MET A 93 -0.34 -4.43 5.86
C MET A 93 -0.39 -5.74 6.65
N ASP A 94 -0.17 -6.85 5.96
CA ASP A 94 -0.13 -8.18 6.52
C ASP A 94 1.03 -8.97 5.93
N TRP A 95 1.91 -9.45 6.80
CA TRP A 95 3.13 -10.16 6.40
C TRP A 95 2.81 -11.64 6.27
N GLU A 96 2.93 -12.17 5.06
CA GLU A 96 2.39 -13.48 4.72
C GLU A 96 3.49 -14.47 4.32
N VAL A 97 3.42 -15.64 4.94
CA VAL A 97 4.31 -16.77 4.77
C VAL A 97 3.46 -17.96 4.42
N TRP A 98 3.32 -18.21 3.11
CA TRP A 98 2.61 -19.38 2.64
C TRP A 98 3.56 -20.56 2.45
N PRO A 99 3.19 -21.75 2.93
CA PRO A 99 4.00 -22.94 2.71
C PRO A 99 4.14 -23.20 1.21
N GLY A 100 5.35 -23.48 0.76
CA GLY A 100 5.61 -23.77 -0.65
C GLY A 100 4.82 -25.00 -1.12
N ALA A 101 4.37 -24.98 -2.38
CA ALA A 101 3.68 -26.12 -2.98
C ALA A 101 4.57 -27.37 -2.92
N GLY A 102 4.09 -28.45 -2.29
CA GLY A 102 4.85 -29.69 -2.07
C GLY A 102 5.28 -29.96 -0.63
N SER A 103 4.97 -29.07 0.32
CA SER A 103 5.14 -29.30 1.75
C SER A 103 4.04 -30.24 2.29
N SER A 104 4.20 -31.55 2.08
CA SER A 104 3.42 -32.53 2.83
C SER A 104 3.97 -32.61 4.26
N SER A 105 3.07 -32.63 5.24
CA SER A 105 3.32 -32.71 6.69
C SER A 105 3.93 -34.05 7.15
N SER A 106 4.68 -34.73 6.30
CA SER A 106 5.31 -36.02 6.57
C SER A 106 6.79 -35.93 6.19
N SER A 107 7.61 -35.56 7.18
CA SER A 107 9.03 -35.92 7.35
C SER A 107 9.75 -36.51 6.13
N ALA A 108 9.92 -35.76 5.04
CA ALA A 108 10.94 -36.00 4.02
C ALA A 108 10.91 -34.84 3.01
N VAL A 109 12.00 -34.07 2.98
CA VAL A 109 12.30 -32.98 2.04
C VAL A 109 11.56 -31.65 2.33
N ASN A 110 12.01 -30.97 3.39
CA ASN A 110 11.79 -29.52 3.59
C ASN A 110 12.62 -28.71 2.58
N SER A 111 12.35 -28.85 1.28
CA SER A 111 13.01 -28.09 0.21
C SER A 111 12.05 -27.20 -0.58
N ALA A 112 10.77 -27.15 -0.20
CA ALA A 112 9.84 -26.21 -0.77
C ALA A 112 10.06 -24.83 -0.13
N SER A 113 10.72 -23.93 -0.86
CA SER A 113 10.88 -22.54 -0.44
C SER A 113 9.50 -21.93 -0.15
N PRO A 114 9.28 -21.32 1.03
CA PRO A 114 8.01 -20.64 1.32
C PRO A 114 7.78 -19.51 0.32
N LEU A 115 6.52 -19.29 -0.04
CA LEU A 115 6.10 -18.11 -0.78
C LEU A 115 5.90 -16.99 0.23
N ILE A 116 6.68 -15.93 0.06
CA ILE A 116 6.70 -14.77 0.94
C ILE A 116 5.99 -13.62 0.25
N ALA A 117 5.04 -13.03 0.93
CA ALA A 117 4.22 -11.96 0.40
C ALA A 117 3.92 -10.87 1.43
N LEU A 118 3.51 -9.71 0.93
CA LEU A 118 2.97 -8.63 1.74
C LEU A 118 1.59 -8.27 1.20
N SER A 119 0.57 -8.58 1.97
CA SER A 119 -0.82 -8.28 1.67
C SER A 119 -1.17 -6.87 2.15
N ILE A 120 -1.87 -6.11 1.33
CA ILE A 120 -2.41 -4.79 1.65
C ILE A 120 -3.93 -4.88 1.58
N ASP A 121 -4.61 -4.72 2.72
CA ASP A 121 -6.06 -4.61 2.78
C ASP A 121 -6.49 -3.13 2.79
N THR A 122 -7.29 -2.75 1.81
CA THR A 122 -7.80 -1.38 1.64
C THR A 122 -9.32 -1.39 1.47
N PRO A 123 -10.11 -0.70 2.31
CA PRO A 123 -11.56 -0.62 2.13
C PRO A 123 -11.96 0.20 0.88
N ASP A 124 -11.08 1.04 0.32
CA ASP A 124 -11.33 1.81 -0.90
C ASP A 124 -10.97 0.98 -2.16
N THR A 125 -11.98 0.52 -2.89
CA THR A 125 -11.80 -0.22 -4.15
C THR A 125 -11.22 0.61 -5.29
N LEU A 126 -11.26 1.95 -5.20
CA LEU A 126 -10.61 2.82 -6.18
C LEU A 126 -9.12 2.95 -5.86
N LEU A 127 -8.73 2.82 -4.59
CA LEU A 127 -7.33 2.77 -4.20
C LEU A 127 -6.65 1.50 -4.70
N THR A 128 -7.33 0.34 -4.72
CA THR A 128 -6.77 -0.89 -5.32
C THR A 128 -6.50 -0.73 -6.82
N SER A 129 -7.36 -0.02 -7.55
CA SER A 129 -7.11 0.30 -8.96
C SER A 129 -5.94 1.27 -9.16
N ALA A 130 -5.81 2.28 -8.28
CA ALA A 130 -4.65 3.17 -8.27
C ALA A 130 -3.35 2.41 -7.94
N LEU A 131 -3.38 1.47 -6.98
CA LEU A 131 -2.26 0.59 -6.64
C LEU A 131 -1.80 -0.23 -7.84
N ARG A 132 -2.73 -0.78 -8.63
CA ARG A 132 -2.39 -1.48 -9.88
C ARG A 132 -1.61 -0.61 -10.85
N SER A 133 -2.02 0.66 -10.99
CA SER A 133 -1.35 1.62 -11.87
C SER A 133 0.00 2.09 -11.33
N ALA A 134 0.17 2.12 -10.00
CA ALA A 134 1.37 2.56 -9.31
C ALA A 134 2.42 1.44 -9.17
N ALA A 135 1.98 0.19 -9.05
CA ALA A 135 2.79 -1.02 -9.09
C ALA A 135 3.31 -1.26 -10.53
N LYS A 136 4.13 -0.35 -11.06
CA LYS A 136 4.84 -0.54 -12.33
C LYS A 136 6.16 -1.28 -12.08
N VAL A 137 6.35 -2.37 -12.83
CA VAL A 137 7.55 -3.20 -13.09
C VAL A 137 8.48 -3.42 -11.89
N GLY A 138 8.35 -4.58 -11.24
CA GLY A 138 9.40 -5.10 -10.36
C GLY A 138 8.95 -6.01 -9.22
N ILE A 139 7.68 -5.93 -8.80
CA ILE A 139 7.09 -6.83 -7.79
C ILE A 139 5.83 -7.47 -8.38
N PRO A 140 5.79 -8.80 -8.57
CA PRO A 140 4.56 -9.49 -8.94
C PRO A 140 3.49 -9.30 -7.88
N TYR A 141 2.23 -9.12 -8.26
CA TYR A 141 1.13 -8.96 -7.31
C TYR A 141 -0.13 -9.70 -7.76
N LEU A 142 -0.97 -10.03 -6.79
CA LEU A 142 -2.28 -10.63 -6.94
C LEU A 142 -3.33 -9.70 -6.32
N ILE A 143 -4.55 -9.73 -6.83
CA ILE A 143 -5.66 -8.92 -6.30
C ILE A 143 -6.83 -9.84 -6.02
N SER A 144 -7.37 -9.72 -4.81
CA SER A 144 -8.57 -10.43 -4.37
C SER A 144 -9.48 -9.45 -3.61
N GLY A 145 -10.53 -8.96 -4.26
CA GLY A 145 -11.46 -8.00 -3.65
C GLY A 145 -10.78 -6.70 -3.20
N SER A 146 -10.77 -6.45 -1.89
CA SER A 146 -10.13 -5.30 -1.22
C SER A 146 -8.64 -5.48 -0.96
N GLN A 147 -8.11 -6.70 -1.16
CA GLN A 147 -6.75 -7.07 -0.84
C GLN A 147 -5.87 -7.07 -2.10
N THR A 148 -4.70 -6.44 -1.98
CA THR A 148 -3.62 -6.51 -2.98
C THR A 148 -2.41 -7.17 -2.34
N THR A 149 -2.01 -8.33 -2.83
CA THR A 149 -0.90 -9.10 -2.27
C THR A 149 0.32 -9.01 -3.17
N PHE A 150 1.41 -8.46 -2.65
CA PHE A 150 2.69 -8.33 -3.32
C PHE A 150 3.55 -9.55 -3.04
N LEU A 151 3.93 -10.30 -4.07
CA LEU A 151 4.82 -11.44 -3.95
C LEU A 151 6.26 -10.95 -3.87
N LEU A 152 6.89 -11.16 -2.72
CA LEU A 152 8.24 -10.68 -2.46
C LEU A 152 9.28 -11.71 -2.86
N ALA A 153 9.09 -12.97 -2.48
CA ALA A 153 9.98 -14.07 -2.82
C ALA A 153 9.21 -15.38 -2.92
N GLY A 154 9.60 -16.27 -3.84
CA GLY A 154 8.95 -17.56 -4.03
C GLY A 154 9.35 -18.22 -5.35
N PHE A 155 8.94 -19.49 -5.52
CA PHE A 155 9.13 -20.36 -6.70
C PHE A 155 10.32 -20.02 -7.61
N GLY A 156 11.45 -20.66 -7.33
CA GLY A 156 12.68 -20.54 -8.11
C GLY A 156 13.83 -20.06 -7.23
N ASN A 157 14.99 -20.68 -7.42
CA ASN A 157 16.21 -20.34 -6.70
C ASN A 157 16.49 -18.83 -6.84
N ASN A 158 16.80 -18.15 -5.74
CA ASN A 158 17.04 -16.70 -5.70
C ASN A 158 18.15 -16.33 -6.71
N TYR A 159 17.76 -15.66 -7.81
CA TYR A 159 18.69 -15.01 -8.74
C TYR A 159 18.16 -13.62 -9.09
#